data_AF-A0A1F5U7C2-F1
#
_entry.id   AF-A0A1F5U7C2-F1
#
_cell.length_a   1.000
_cell.length_b   1.000
_cell.length_c   1.000
_cell.angle_alpha   90.00
_cell.angle_beta   90.00
_cell.angle_gamma   90.00
#
_symmetry.space_group_name_H-M   'P 1'
#
loop_
_entity.id
_entity.type
_entity.pdbx_description
1 polymer ?
#
loop_
_entity_poly.entity_id
_entity_poly.type
_entity_poly.pdbx_seq_one_letter_code
_entity_poly.pdbx_strand_id
1 'polypeptide(L)'
;MSNLKKSEAKIDVAGFSVKGARFLVECEQDSNTYNNSIILKAEKYKRFARSGWVAQVGDGVEKKILEENNLGAGDKVFFDAYSGLDVELNGKDYKIITIENLLCKECN
;
A
#
# COMPACT_ATOMS: atom_id res chain seq x y z
N MET A 1 1.10 -29.15 -3.98
CA MET A 1 0.34 -28.66 -2.82
C MET A 1 1.33 -28.05 -1.82
N SER A 2 1.57 -26.75 -1.89
CA SER A 2 2.43 -26.03 -0.94
C SER A 2 1.61 -24.89 -0.34
N ASN A 3 1.01 -25.17 0.82
CA ASN A 3 0.34 -24.17 1.65
C ASN A 3 1.40 -23.23 2.23
N LEU A 4 1.66 -22.11 1.54
CA LEU A 4 2.32 -20.98 2.18
C LEU A 4 1.30 -20.31 3.12
N LYS A 5 1.50 -20.55 4.42
CA LYS A 5 0.80 -19.86 5.50
C LYS A 5 0.96 -18.36 5.29
N LYS A 6 -0.15 -17.70 4.98
CA LYS A 6 -0.33 -16.23 4.94
C LYS A 6 -0.34 -15.70 6.38
N SER A 7 0.74 -15.94 7.14
CA SER A 7 0.88 -15.49 8.52
C SER A 7 1.55 -14.13 8.56
N GLU A 8 0.74 -13.09 8.81
CA GLU A 8 1.12 -11.88 9.56
C GLU A 8 2.52 -11.31 9.25
N ALA A 9 2.81 -11.02 7.98
CA ALA A 9 3.94 -10.17 7.65
C ALA A 9 3.59 -8.72 8.03
N LYS A 10 3.61 -8.39 9.33
CA LYS A 10 3.75 -6.98 9.75
C LYS A 10 5.12 -6.54 9.27
N ILE A 11 5.15 -5.68 8.27
CA ILE A 11 6.38 -4.96 7.94
C ILE A 11 6.62 -4.04 9.14
N ASP A 12 7.70 -4.28 9.87
CA ASP A 12 8.02 -3.53 11.09
C ASP A 12 8.45 -2.11 10.70
N VAL A 13 7.50 -1.18 10.80
CA VAL A 13 7.76 0.24 10.53
C VAL A 13 8.05 0.90 11.86
N ALA A 14 9.34 0.96 12.22
CA ALA A 14 9.92 1.47 13.46
C ALA A 14 9.01 2.36 14.34
N GLY A 15 8.23 1.74 15.24
CA GLY A 15 7.40 2.46 16.23
C GLY A 15 6.14 3.15 15.69
N PHE A 16 5.84 3.02 14.39
CA PHE A 16 4.64 3.54 13.77
C PHE A 16 3.55 2.46 13.70
N SER A 17 2.38 2.75 14.26
CA SER A 17 1.21 1.88 14.18
C SER A 17 0.01 2.63 13.63
N VAL A 18 -0.60 2.12 12.56
CA VAL A 18 -1.85 2.66 12.05
C VAL A 18 -3.03 2.21 12.92
N LYS A 19 -3.96 3.13 13.23
CA LYS A 19 -5.12 2.90 14.11
C LYS A 19 -6.45 3.12 13.41
N GLY A 20 -7.47 2.41 13.87
CA GLY A 20 -8.83 2.48 13.32
C GLY A 20 -8.98 1.69 12.01
N ALA A 21 -10.06 1.96 11.27
CA ALA A 21 -10.37 1.30 9.99
C ALA A 21 -9.49 1.83 8.83
N ARG A 22 -8.17 1.64 8.95
CA ARG A 22 -7.17 2.18 8.03
C ARG A 22 -6.11 1.14 7.68
N PHE A 23 -5.49 1.33 6.53
CA PHE A 23 -4.38 0.53 6.03
C PHE A 23 -3.16 1.43 5.85
N LEU A 24 -2.00 0.92 6.23
CA LEU A 24 -0.71 1.52 5.87
C LEU A 24 -0.18 0.76 4.67
N VAL A 25 0.10 1.47 3.58
CA VAL A 25 0.56 0.90 2.32
C VAL A 25 1.91 1.49 1.97
N GLU A 26 2.92 0.63 1.74
CA GLU A 26 4.21 1.02 1.19
C GLU A 26 4.04 1.29 -0.31
N CYS A 27 4.23 2.54 -0.73
CA CYS A 27 3.99 2.95 -2.10
C CYS A 27 5.04 2.37 -3.05
N GLU A 28 4.59 1.87 -4.20
CA GLU A 28 5.49 1.49 -5.28
C GLU A 28 6.18 2.76 -5.81
N GLN A 29 7.52 2.78 -5.76
CA GLN A 29 8.28 3.89 -6.33
C GLN A 29 8.25 3.76 -7.85
N ASP A 30 7.70 4.74 -8.54
CA ASP A 30 7.79 4.85 -10.00
C ASP A 30 9.25 5.14 -10.39
N SER A 31 10.04 4.08 -10.55
CA SER A 31 11.40 4.20 -11.08
C SER A 31 11.31 4.43 -12.59
N ASN A 32 11.38 5.69 -13.00
CA ASN A 32 11.50 6.17 -14.38
C ASN A 32 10.31 5.86 -15.30
N THR A 33 9.54 6.90 -15.63
CA THR A 33 8.61 6.81 -16.78
C THR A 33 9.41 6.97 -18.08
N TYR A 34 9.53 5.90 -18.85
CA TYR A 34 9.98 5.97 -20.23
C TYR A 34 8.80 6.40 -21.10
N ASN A 35 8.84 7.62 -21.64
CA ASN A 35 7.95 8.01 -22.72
C ASN A 35 8.83 8.54 -23.87
N ASN A 36 8.86 7.81 -24.98
CA ASN A 36 9.62 8.15 -26.20
C ASN A 36 11.10 8.51 -25.96
N SER A 37 11.85 7.66 -25.25
CA SER A 37 13.30 7.81 -25.00
C SER A 37 13.70 9.02 -24.15
N ILE A 38 12.74 9.74 -23.56
CA ILE A 38 13.00 10.84 -22.63
C ILE A 38 12.95 10.30 -21.20
N ILE A 39 14.07 10.42 -20.49
CA ILE A 39 14.14 10.13 -19.06
C ILE A 39 13.68 11.39 -18.33
N LEU A 40 12.46 11.36 -17.78
CA LEU A 40 12.01 12.39 -16.86
C LEU A 40 12.60 12.08 -15.48
N LYS A 41 13.42 13.00 -14.94
CA LYS A 41 13.86 12.91 -13.54
C LYS A 41 12.62 12.97 -12.64
N ALA A 42 12.34 11.87 -11.96
CA ALA A 42 11.13 11.64 -11.18
C ALA A 42 10.87 12.71 -10.10
N GLU A 43 11.92 13.37 -9.61
CA GLU A 43 11.87 14.39 -8.55
C GLU A 43 10.95 15.58 -8.88
N LYS A 44 10.85 15.99 -10.16
CA LYS A 44 10.04 17.16 -10.56
C LYS A 44 8.61 16.79 -10.98
N TYR A 45 8.35 15.52 -11.24
CA TYR A 45 7.06 15.00 -11.72
C TYR A 45 6.66 13.74 -10.94
N LYS A 46 6.83 13.78 -9.61
CA LYS A 46 6.45 12.69 -8.71
C LYS A 46 4.96 12.45 -8.88
N ARG A 47 4.60 11.45 -9.68
CA ARG A 47 3.22 11.02 -9.82
C ARG A 47 2.80 10.41 -8.49
N PHE A 48 1.58 10.69 -8.07
CA PHE A 48 1.00 10.02 -6.92
C PHE A 48 0.99 8.51 -7.19
N ALA A 49 1.62 7.75 -6.30
CA ALA A 49 1.58 6.30 -6.38
C ALA A 49 0.12 5.82 -6.39
N ARG A 50 -0.16 4.81 -7.23
CA ARG A 50 -1.50 4.19 -7.37
C ARG A 50 -1.51 2.72 -6.99
N SER A 51 -0.36 2.22 -6.56
CA SER A 51 -0.13 0.83 -6.17
C SER A 51 0.88 0.77 -5.03
N GLY A 52 0.82 -0.30 -4.25
CA GLY A 52 1.74 -0.54 -3.16
C GLY A 52 1.41 -1.82 -2.39
N TRP A 53 2.22 -2.12 -1.37
CA TRP A 53 2.06 -3.31 -0.52
C TRP A 53 1.51 -2.93 0.84
N VAL A 54 0.47 -3.62 1.32
CA VAL A 54 -0.10 -3.38 2.64
C VAL A 54 0.95 -3.72 3.71
N ALA A 55 1.52 -2.71 4.35
CA ALA A 55 2.51 -2.87 5.41
C ALA A 55 1.84 -3.20 6.75
N GLN A 56 0.71 -2.56 7.04
CA GLN A 56 -0.07 -2.79 8.26
C GLN A 56 -1.57 -2.61 8.02
N VAL A 57 -2.36 -3.35 8.80
CA VAL A 57 -3.82 -3.20 8.91
C VAL A 57 -4.12 -2.66 10.30
N GLY A 58 -4.92 -1.60 10.36
CA GLY A 58 -5.35 -1.01 11.63
C GLY A 58 -6.31 -1.92 12.39
N ASP A 59 -6.29 -1.79 13.71
CA ASP A 59 -7.11 -2.57 14.64
C ASP A 59 -8.63 -2.33 14.51
N GLY A 60 -9.04 -1.23 13.86
CA GLY A 60 -10.44 -0.92 13.62
C GLY A 60 -11.00 -1.46 12.30
N VAL A 61 -10.22 -2.18 11.49
CA VAL A 61 -10.74 -2.83 10.29
C VAL A 61 -11.49 -4.09 10.70
N GLU A 62 -12.76 -4.20 10.32
CA GLU A 62 -13.57 -5.37 10.62
C GLU A 62 -13.01 -6.62 9.93
N LYS A 63 -12.93 -7.75 10.66
CA LYS A 63 -12.44 -9.03 10.11
C LYS A 63 -13.23 -9.47 8.87
N LYS A 64 -14.55 -9.24 8.88
CA LYS A 64 -15.43 -9.56 7.75
C LYS A 64 -14.99 -8.87 6.46
N ILE A 65 -14.58 -7.59 6.53
CA ILE A 65 -14.07 -6.84 5.38
C ILE A 65 -12.78 -7.45 4.87
N LEU A 66 -11.87 -7.84 5.77
CA LEU A 66 -10.60 -8.49 5.39
C LEU A 66 -10.84 -9.83 4.70
N GLU A 67 -11.77 -10.63 5.21
CA GLU A 67 -12.12 -11.93 4.64
C GLU A 67 -12.83 -11.80 3.29
N GLU A 68 -13.83 -10.92 3.17
CA GLU A 68 -14.60 -10.68 1.94
C GLU A 68 -13.71 -10.16 0.80
N ASN A 69 -12.70 -9.35 1.12
CA ASN A 69 -11.76 -8.79 0.14
C ASN A 69 -10.45 -9.60 0.04
N ASN A 70 -10.31 -10.70 0.80
CA ASN A 70 -9.08 -11.48 0.93
C ASN A 70 -7.83 -10.58 1.14
N LEU A 71 -7.95 -9.60 2.03
CA LEU A 71 -6.98 -8.54 2.22
C LEU A 71 -6.21 -8.74 3.53
N GLY A 72 -4.91 -8.51 3.50
CA GLY A 72 -4.05 -8.54 4.68
C GLY A 72 -2.69 -7.90 4.41
N ALA A 73 -1.87 -7.85 5.45
CA ALA A 73 -0.49 -7.36 5.31
C ALA A 73 0.30 -8.24 4.32
N GLY A 74 1.14 -7.60 3.52
CA GLY A 74 1.89 -8.19 2.41
C GLY A 74 1.14 -8.24 1.07
N ASP A 75 -0.18 -8.03 1.05
CA ASP A 75 -0.93 -8.01 -0.21
C ASP A 75 -0.62 -6.75 -1.03
N LYS A 76 -0.47 -6.89 -2.35
CA LYS A 76 -0.35 -5.76 -3.27
C LYS A 76 -1.75 -5.23 -3.62
N VAL A 77 -1.90 -3.91 -3.54
CA VAL A 77 -3.18 -3.21 -3.69
C VAL A 77 -3.04 -2.02 -4.63
N PHE A 78 -4.14 -1.69 -5.29
CA PHE A 78 -4.31 -0.47 -6.07
C PHE A 78 -5.30 0.46 -5.37
N PHE A 79 -5.01 1.75 -5.40
CA PHE A 79 -5.78 2.77 -4.69
C PHE A 79 -5.83 4.08 -5.48
N ASP A 80 -6.80 4.93 -5.15
CA ASP A 80 -6.89 6.26 -5.76
C ASP A 80 -5.69 7.14 -5.34
N ALA A 81 -5.06 7.75 -6.34
CA ALA A 81 -3.90 8.65 -6.22
C ALA A 81 -4.15 9.82 -5.25
N TYR A 82 -5.35 10.37 -5.26
CA TYR A 82 -5.70 11.60 -4.52
C TYR A 82 -6.22 11.32 -3.11
N SER A 83 -6.41 10.04 -2.78
CA SER A 83 -7.01 9.63 -1.52
C SER A 83 -5.95 9.31 -0.46
N GLY A 84 -6.39 9.31 0.80
CA GLY A 84 -5.54 9.01 1.95
C GLY A 84 -4.59 10.13 2.37
N LEU A 85 -3.64 9.76 3.23
CA LEU A 85 -2.61 10.64 3.77
C LEU A 85 -1.23 10.07 3.40
N ASP A 86 -0.40 10.88 2.77
CA ASP A 86 0.99 10.51 2.47
C ASP A 86 1.86 10.67 3.73
N VAL A 87 2.69 9.67 4.02
CA VAL A 87 3.58 9.63 5.18
C VAL A 87 4.94 9.09 4.76
N GLU A 88 6.01 9.80 5.06
CA GLU A 88 7.37 9.31 4.85
C GLU A 88 7.90 8.65 6.13
N LEU A 89 8.27 7.37 6.06
CA LEU A 89 8.80 6.61 7.19
C LEU A 89 10.10 5.93 6.76
N ASN A 90 11.21 6.19 7.47
CA ASN A 90 12.53 5.62 7.18
C ASN A 90 12.99 5.84 5.72
N GLY A 91 12.68 7.00 5.13
CA GLY A 91 13.06 7.34 3.74
C GLY A 91 12.26 6.59 2.67
N LYS A 92 11.16 5.94 3.05
CA LYS A 92 10.20 5.32 2.13
C LYS A 92 8.87 6.05 2.17
N ASP A 93 8.22 6.13 1.01
CA ASP A 93 6.89 6.68 0.87
C ASP A 93 5.84 5.65 1.27
N TYR A 94 4.98 6.02 2.22
CA TYR A 94 3.79 5.27 2.60
C TYR A 94 2.54 6.10 2.36
N LYS A 95 1.40 5.43 2.24
CA LYS A 95 0.08 6.06 2.23
C LYS A 95 -0.82 5.38 3.25
N ILE A 96 -1.54 6.19 4.01
CA ILE A 96 -2.59 5.73 4.94
C ILE A 96 -3.93 5.91 4.24
N ILE A 97 -4.63 4.80 4.01
CA ILE A 97 -5.89 4.78 3.26
C ILE A 97 -6.99 4.02 4.00
N THR A 98 -8.25 4.25 3.64
CA THR A 98 -9.39 3.45 4.11
C THR A 98 -9.76 2.39 3.08
N ILE A 99 -10.69 1.50 3.44
CA ILE A 99 -11.21 0.49 2.49
C ILE A 99 -11.86 1.12 1.25
N GLU A 100 -12.51 2.27 1.39
CA GLU A 100 -13.18 2.97 0.29
C GLU A 100 -12.19 3.52 -0.75
N ASN A 101 -10.93 3.68 -0.37
CA ASN A 101 -9.87 4.15 -1.25
C ASN A 101 -9.19 3.01 -2.00
N LEU A 102 -9.41 1.76 -1.59
CA LEU A 102 -8.90 0.57 -2.24
C LEU A 102 -9.76 0.24 -3.45
N LEU A 103 -9.15 0.20 -4.63
CA LEU A 103 -9.83 -0.09 -5.89
C LEU A 103 -9.86 -1.60 -6.16
N CYS A 104 -8.72 -2.25 -6.00
CA CYS A 104 -8.60 -3.70 -6.11
C CYS A 104 -7.33 -4.20 -5.42
N LYS A 105 -7.36 -5.50 -5.12
CA LYS A 105 -6.18 -6.28 -4.74
C LYS A 105 -5.62 -6.96 -5.98
N GLU A 106 -4.29 -7.04 -6.11
CA GLU A 106 -3.65 -7.88 -7.12
C GLU A 106 -3.81 -9.36 -6.75
N CYS A 107 -4.44 -10.13 -7.65
CA CYS A 107 -4.56 -11.58 -7.53
C CYS A 107 -3.41 -12.22 -8.31
N ASN A 108 -2.46 -12.84 -7.60
CA ASN A 108 -1.52 -13.80 -8.17
C ASN A 108 -2.09 -15.22 -8.13
#